data_AF-A0A7N2LHV2-F1
#
_entry.id   AF-A0A7N2LHV2-F1
#
_cell.length_a   1.000
_cell.length_b   1.000
_cell.length_c   1.000
_cell.angle_alpha   90.00
_cell.angle_beta   90.00
_cell.angle_gamma   90.00
#
_symmetry.space_group_name_H-M   'P 1'
#
loop_
_entity.id
_entity.type
_entity.pdbx_description
1 polymer ?
#
loop_
_entity_poly.entity_id
_entity_poly.type
_entity_poly.pdbx_seq_one_letter_code
_entity_poly.pdbx_strand_id
1 'polypeptide(L)'
;MTEFVALIVMSPRLDRPRKRSSSDELCRGPGYPRTGIRMMSLYLADFSNDKVYFTLLGIRALRRSSSQKSVHCPNKERTLSELKGNNGILVIDKVTVTRNGTGNFTSITEAIAFAPNNSMPEDGLFVIYAREGYYEEYIVVPKNKRNILLIGDGINKTVITGNHSVIDGWTTFNSSTFAVSGDRFIAVDITFRNTAGPTKHQAVAVRNNADLSTFYRCSFEGYQDTLYVHSLRQFYKECDIYGTVDFIFGNAAAVFQSCNIYSRKPLVNQKNAVTAQGRTDPNQNTGISIHNCTIEAAPDLAMDLNFTSTYLGRPWKEYSRTVYMQSYIGSVIDPVGWLEWNGTFGLDTLYYGEFKNYGPGANTSMRVHWPGYSLMNATQALNFTVYNFTMGYTWLPNTDIPFYAGLLN
;
A
#
# COMPACT_ATOMS: atom_id res chain seq x y z
N MET A 1 -64.27 -4.40 -17.28
CA MET A 1 -63.07 -5.27 -17.28
C MET A 1 -62.23 -4.85 -18.46
N THR A 2 -61.07 -4.29 -18.17
CA THR A 2 -60.47 -3.15 -18.89
C THR A 2 -59.54 -3.56 -20.04
N GLU A 3 -60.10 -3.69 -21.24
CA GLU A 3 -59.85 -2.88 -22.45
C GLU A 3 -58.72 -1.80 -22.47
N PHE A 4 -57.79 -1.83 -23.47
CA PHE A 4 -57.76 -0.97 -24.69
C PHE A 4 -56.34 -0.75 -25.30
N VAL A 5 -56.16 -1.31 -26.52
CA VAL A 5 -55.63 -0.76 -27.80
C VAL A 5 -54.68 0.47 -27.83
N ALA A 6 -53.57 0.35 -28.58
CA ALA A 6 -52.88 1.48 -29.21
C ALA A 6 -53.17 1.49 -30.73
N LEU A 7 -53.85 2.53 -31.22
CA LEU A 7 -54.19 2.76 -32.63
C LEU A 7 -53.40 3.96 -33.16
N ILE A 8 -52.87 3.84 -34.37
CA ILE A 8 -52.26 4.91 -35.17
C ILE A 8 -53.37 5.79 -35.77
N VAL A 9 -53.25 7.13 -35.72
CA VAL A 9 -53.91 8.05 -36.66
C VAL A 9 -52.99 9.24 -36.98
N MET A 10 -52.82 9.54 -38.27
CA MET A 10 -52.18 10.76 -38.82
C MET A 10 -53.24 11.80 -39.25
N SER A 11 -52.92 13.10 -39.03
CA SER A 11 -53.29 14.32 -39.79
C SER A 11 -54.77 14.79 -39.86
N PRO A 12 -55.12 16.06 -40.27
CA PRO A 12 -54.32 17.27 -40.59
C PRO A 12 -54.84 18.66 -40.06
N ARG A 13 -53.93 19.66 -40.14
CA ARG A 13 -54.04 21.14 -40.45
C ARG A 13 -55.16 22.08 -39.93
N LEU A 14 -54.70 23.33 -39.69
CA LEU A 14 -55.24 24.70 -39.96
C LEU A 14 -55.28 25.56 -38.66
N ASP A 15 -54.93 26.86 -38.58
CA ASP A 15 -54.26 27.84 -39.44
C ASP A 15 -53.81 29.04 -38.55
N ARG A 16 -52.64 29.63 -38.87
CA ARG A 16 -52.11 31.05 -38.77
C ARG A 16 -52.77 32.16 -37.88
N PRO A 17 -52.14 33.36 -37.74
CA PRO A 17 -50.71 33.76 -37.61
C PRO A 17 -50.48 34.88 -36.56
N ARG A 18 -49.21 35.17 -36.18
CA ARG A 18 -48.80 36.54 -35.83
C ARG A 18 -47.34 36.85 -36.22
N LYS A 19 -47.27 37.87 -37.10
CA LYS A 19 -46.23 38.76 -37.63
C LYS A 19 -44.76 38.65 -37.18
N ARG A 20 -43.91 38.72 -38.22
CA ARG A 20 -42.46 38.97 -38.28
C ARG A 20 -42.07 40.41 -37.88
N SER A 21 -40.82 40.57 -37.44
CA SER A 21 -39.94 41.64 -37.93
C SER A 21 -38.50 41.12 -38.09
N SER A 22 -37.87 41.62 -39.13
CA SER A 22 -36.64 41.22 -39.83
C SER A 22 -35.32 41.67 -39.20
N SER A 23 -34.24 40.91 -39.39
CA SER A 23 -33.06 41.35 -40.16
C SER A 23 -32.02 40.22 -40.34
N ASP A 24 -31.67 40.06 -41.62
CA ASP A 24 -30.38 39.68 -42.20
C ASP A 24 -29.92 38.23 -42.33
N GLU A 25 -29.27 38.03 -43.48
CA GLU A 25 -29.30 36.89 -44.37
C GLU A 25 -27.86 36.57 -44.81
N LEU A 26 -27.65 35.34 -45.31
CA LEU A 26 -26.57 34.88 -46.19
C LEU A 26 -25.16 34.61 -45.62
N CYS A 27 -24.81 33.31 -45.56
CA CYS A 27 -23.93 32.65 -46.55
C CYS A 27 -24.00 31.10 -46.44
N ARG A 28 -24.01 30.39 -47.58
CA ARG A 28 -24.14 28.91 -47.70
C ARG A 28 -22.80 28.21 -48.03
N GLY A 29 -22.47 27.18 -47.23
CA GLY A 29 -21.92 25.84 -47.56
C GLY A 29 -20.48 25.65 -48.10
N PRO A 30 -19.92 24.41 -48.18
CA PRO A 30 -20.39 23.09 -47.65
C PRO A 30 -19.31 22.22 -46.91
N GLY A 31 -19.71 21.13 -46.21
CA GLY A 31 -18.82 19.97 -45.89
C GLY A 31 -18.90 19.36 -44.47
N TYR A 32 -19.47 18.16 -44.34
CA TYR A 32 -19.52 17.25 -43.16
C TYR A 32 -18.16 16.53 -42.87
N PRO A 33 -18.00 15.69 -41.82
CA PRO A 33 -18.05 15.94 -40.37
C PRO A 33 -16.73 15.51 -39.66
N ARG A 34 -16.44 16.00 -38.44
CA ARG A 34 -15.59 15.25 -37.50
C ARG A 34 -16.22 15.20 -36.11
N THR A 35 -16.43 13.96 -35.71
CA THR A 35 -16.75 13.45 -34.38
C THR A 35 -15.79 14.00 -33.33
N GLY A 36 -16.35 14.57 -32.27
CA GLY A 36 -15.62 14.99 -31.08
C GLY A 36 -16.53 14.83 -29.88
N ILE A 37 -16.57 13.61 -29.35
CA ILE A 37 -17.26 13.26 -28.11
C ILE A 37 -16.57 14.03 -26.97
N ARG A 38 -17.23 15.07 -26.43
CA ARG A 38 -16.93 15.57 -25.09
C ARG A 38 -17.50 14.56 -24.09
N MET A 39 -16.64 13.80 -23.42
CA MET A 39 -17.01 13.12 -22.18
C MET A 39 -17.38 14.19 -21.15
N MET A 40 -18.68 14.42 -21.01
CA MET A 40 -19.25 15.08 -19.85
C MET A 40 -19.26 14.02 -18.74
N SER A 41 -18.33 14.12 -17.79
CA SER A 41 -18.36 13.26 -16.61
C SER A 41 -19.61 13.62 -15.81
N LEU A 42 -20.61 12.73 -15.85
CA LEU A 42 -21.87 12.86 -15.17
C LEU A 42 -21.64 12.64 -13.67
N TYR A 43 -21.73 13.69 -12.86
CA TYR A 43 -21.94 13.56 -11.43
C TYR A 43 -23.37 13.07 -11.20
N LEU A 44 -23.55 11.82 -10.79
CA LEU A 44 -24.81 11.35 -10.23
C LEU A 44 -24.71 11.51 -8.70
N ALA A 45 -25.33 12.57 -8.19
CA ALA A 45 -25.66 12.69 -6.78
C ALA A 45 -27.04 12.06 -6.58
N ASP A 46 -27.09 10.87 -5.99
CA ASP A 46 -28.33 10.21 -5.62
C ASP A 46 -28.78 10.76 -4.25
N PHE A 47 -29.86 11.56 -4.24
CA PHE A 47 -30.43 12.16 -3.04
C PHE A 47 -31.49 11.23 -2.46
N SER A 48 -31.06 10.17 -1.77
CA SER A 48 -31.95 9.29 -1.00
C SER A 48 -31.18 8.48 0.06
N ASN A 49 -30.52 9.19 0.98
CA ASN A 49 -30.09 8.81 2.34
C ASN A 49 -28.94 9.75 2.74
N ASP A 50 -28.85 10.15 4.01
CA ASP A 50 -27.90 11.15 4.57
C ASP A 50 -26.40 10.77 4.52
N LYS A 51 -25.96 10.00 3.52
CA LYS A 51 -24.58 9.55 3.32
C LYS A 51 -24.13 9.88 1.90
N VAL A 52 -23.23 10.85 1.76
CA VAL A 52 -22.60 11.15 0.47
C VAL A 52 -21.41 10.22 0.29
N TYR A 53 -21.54 9.28 -0.65
CA TYR A 53 -20.46 8.37 -1.05
C TYR A 53 -19.59 9.03 -2.12
N PHE A 54 -18.27 8.95 -1.97
CA PHE A 54 -17.33 9.30 -3.02
C PHE A 54 -16.33 8.16 -3.22
N THR A 55 -15.92 7.93 -4.46
CA THR A 55 -14.86 6.97 -4.77
C THR A 55 -13.54 7.72 -4.93
N LEU A 56 -12.59 7.50 -4.03
CA LEU A 56 -11.22 8.00 -4.13
C LEU A 56 -10.36 6.90 -4.74
N LEU A 57 -10.13 6.94 -6.06
CA LEU A 57 -9.22 6.01 -6.76
C LEU A 57 -9.48 4.51 -6.42
N GLY A 58 -10.76 4.14 -6.31
CA GLY A 58 -11.21 2.78 -6.00
C GLY A 58 -11.51 2.49 -4.53
N ILE A 59 -11.21 3.41 -3.61
CA ILE A 59 -11.60 3.33 -2.19
C ILE A 59 -12.97 4.00 -2.02
N ARG A 60 -13.94 3.29 -1.45
CA ARG A 60 -15.24 3.88 -1.11
C ARG A 60 -15.09 4.71 0.15
N ALA A 61 -15.48 5.99 0.12
CA ALA A 61 -15.42 6.88 1.27
C ALA A 61 -16.81 7.38 1.67
N LEU A 62 -17.03 7.51 2.99
CA LEU A 62 -18.19 8.07 3.64
C LEU A 62 -17.82 9.42 4.26
N ARG A 63 -18.45 10.51 3.82
CA ARG A 63 -18.30 11.83 4.43
C ARG A 63 -19.24 11.97 5.63
N ARG A 64 -18.75 12.44 6.78
CA ARG A 64 -19.60 12.84 7.91
C ARG A 64 -20.34 14.14 7.54
N SER A 65 -21.67 14.14 7.55
CA SER A 65 -22.45 15.38 7.38
C SER A 65 -22.28 16.26 8.63
N SER A 66 -22.13 17.57 8.42
CA SER A 66 -22.05 18.53 9.50
C SER A 66 -23.45 18.76 10.10
N SER A 67 -23.52 18.66 11.43
CA SER A 67 -24.60 19.10 12.33
C SER A 67 -25.90 18.30 12.38
N GLN A 68 -26.09 17.55 13.47
CA GLN A 68 -27.23 17.73 14.37
C GLN A 68 -26.79 17.40 15.81
N LYS A 69 -26.83 18.40 16.69
CA LYS A 69 -26.86 18.17 18.15
C LYS A 69 -28.22 17.52 18.44
N SER A 70 -28.27 16.21 18.68
CA SER A 70 -29.47 15.57 19.21
C SER A 70 -29.28 15.20 20.67
N VAL A 71 -30.21 15.71 21.46
CA VAL A 71 -30.41 15.55 22.90
C VAL A 71 -30.37 14.08 23.32
N HIS A 72 -29.75 13.84 24.48
CA HIS A 72 -29.70 12.56 25.17
C HIS A 72 -31.07 12.15 25.71
N CYS A 73 -31.51 10.92 25.42
CA CYS A 73 -32.40 10.14 26.30
C CYS A 73 -32.10 8.63 26.14
N PRO A 74 -32.11 7.84 27.24
CA PRO A 74 -31.56 6.49 27.25
C PRO A 74 -32.59 5.39 26.94
N ASN A 75 -32.04 4.22 26.62
CA ASN A 75 -32.68 2.90 26.47
C ASN A 75 -33.41 2.61 25.16
N LYS A 76 -32.70 1.91 24.26
CA LYS A 76 -33.18 0.64 23.69
C LYS A 76 -32.01 -0.19 23.14
N GLU A 77 -32.18 -1.49 23.26
CA GLU A 77 -31.21 -2.56 23.08
C GLU A 77 -30.50 -2.51 21.71
N ARG A 78 -29.18 -2.73 21.73
CA ARG A 78 -28.37 -2.92 20.51
C ARG A 78 -28.64 -4.29 19.93
N THR A 79 -29.47 -4.38 18.90
CA THR A 79 -29.63 -5.58 18.08
C THR A 79 -28.46 -5.73 17.09
N LEU A 80 -27.86 -6.91 17.12
CA LEU A 80 -26.65 -7.36 16.42
C LEU A 80 -26.86 -7.57 14.90
N SER A 81 -27.64 -6.72 14.23
CA SER A 81 -28.12 -6.97 12.85
C SER A 81 -27.90 -5.83 11.85
N GLU A 82 -27.18 -4.75 12.19
CA GLU A 82 -26.89 -3.63 11.28
C GLU A 82 -25.45 -3.59 10.73
N LEU A 83 -24.79 -4.74 10.58
CA LEU A 83 -23.45 -4.84 9.96
C LEU A 83 -23.46 -5.36 8.52
N LYS A 84 -24.58 -5.28 7.81
CA LYS A 84 -24.65 -5.56 6.36
C LYS A 84 -25.17 -4.34 5.61
N GLY A 85 -24.26 -3.41 5.31
CA GLY A 85 -24.52 -2.27 4.42
C GLY A 85 -23.86 -0.96 4.85
N ASN A 86 -22.52 -0.91 4.98
CA ASN A 86 -21.76 0.33 5.22
C ASN A 86 -20.40 0.25 4.52
N ASN A 87 -20.40 0.22 3.18
CA ASN A 87 -19.19 0.04 2.39
C ASN A 87 -18.49 1.39 2.13
N GLY A 88 -17.77 1.92 3.11
CA GLY A 88 -16.78 2.97 2.87
C GLY A 88 -15.98 3.40 4.10
N ILE A 89 -14.76 3.89 3.88
CA ILE A 89 -13.90 4.47 4.91
C ILE A 89 -14.51 5.77 5.45
N LEU A 90 -14.46 5.97 6.77
CA LEU A 90 -14.86 7.23 7.37
C LEU A 90 -13.77 8.27 7.10
N VAL A 91 -14.13 9.39 6.48
CA VAL A 91 -13.19 10.50 6.19
C VAL A 91 -13.61 11.74 6.97
N ILE A 92 -12.66 12.32 7.73
CA ILE A 92 -12.90 13.56 8.48
C ILE A 92 -12.76 14.79 7.57
N ASP A 93 -11.68 14.83 6.81
CA ASP A 93 -11.34 15.95 5.92
C ASP A 93 -10.34 15.50 4.85
N LYS A 94 -10.18 16.33 3.81
CA LYS A 94 -9.26 16.09 2.70
C LYS A 94 -8.53 17.36 2.30
N VAL A 95 -7.22 17.25 2.13
CA VAL A 95 -6.37 18.30 1.54
C VAL A 95 -5.64 17.76 0.31
N THR A 96 -5.33 18.64 -0.63
CA THR A 96 -4.60 18.31 -1.86
C THR A 96 -3.24 18.98 -1.85
N VAL A 97 -2.19 18.24 -2.19
CA VAL A 97 -0.83 18.73 -2.34
C VAL A 97 -0.47 18.77 -3.82
N THR A 98 0.04 19.91 -4.28
CA THR A 98 0.51 20.10 -5.66
C THR A 98 1.76 20.94 -5.69
N ARG A 99 2.79 20.51 -6.43
CA ARG A 99 4.04 21.30 -6.56
C ARG A 99 3.87 22.66 -7.25
N ASN A 100 2.83 22.84 -8.07
CA ASN A 100 2.57 24.09 -8.79
C ASN A 100 1.72 25.10 -8.01
N GLY A 101 1.38 24.80 -6.74
CA GLY A 101 0.61 25.71 -5.88
C GLY A 101 -0.89 25.81 -6.19
N THR A 102 -1.45 24.92 -7.00
CA THR A 102 -2.91 24.91 -7.31
C THR A 102 -3.77 24.17 -6.28
N GLY A 103 -3.15 23.38 -5.40
CA GLY A 103 -3.77 22.69 -4.27
C GLY A 103 -3.73 23.49 -2.97
N ASN A 104 -4.05 22.81 -1.86
CA ASN A 104 -4.03 23.40 -0.52
C ASN A 104 -2.60 23.64 0.00
N PHE A 105 -1.67 22.73 -0.34
CA PHE A 105 -0.26 22.79 0.07
C PHE A 105 0.66 22.52 -1.13
N THR A 106 1.91 22.94 -0.99
CA THR A 106 2.97 22.64 -1.98
C THR A 106 3.87 21.49 -1.55
N SER A 107 3.89 21.17 -0.25
CA SER A 107 4.66 20.07 0.33
C SER A 107 3.76 19.08 1.09
N ILE A 108 4.19 17.83 1.16
CA ILE A 108 3.49 16.80 1.93
C ILE A 108 3.73 17.00 3.43
N THR A 109 4.91 17.51 3.81
CA THR A 109 5.25 17.87 5.19
C THR A 109 4.25 18.86 5.79
N GLU A 110 3.90 19.93 5.07
CA GLU A 110 2.91 20.91 5.53
C GLU A 110 1.52 20.29 5.70
N ALA A 111 1.09 19.42 4.76
CA ALA A 111 -0.19 18.75 4.85
C ALA A 111 -0.29 17.82 6.08
N ILE A 112 0.80 17.12 6.42
CA ILE A 112 0.89 16.30 7.64
C ILE A 112 0.85 17.20 8.88
N ALA A 113 1.57 18.32 8.87
CA ALA A 113 1.57 19.27 9.99
C ALA A 113 0.18 19.86 10.25
N PHE A 114 -0.59 20.10 9.19
CA PHE A 114 -1.96 20.61 9.26
C PHE A 114 -2.99 19.60 9.76
N ALA A 115 -2.80 18.30 9.49
CA ALA A 115 -3.73 17.25 9.93
C ALA A 115 -4.01 17.30 11.45
N PRO A 116 -5.20 16.90 11.95
CA PRO A 116 -5.49 16.91 13.38
C PRO A 116 -4.53 16.04 14.19
N ASN A 117 -4.29 16.43 15.44
CA ASN A 117 -3.51 15.64 16.39
C ASN A 117 -4.42 14.68 17.16
N ASN A 118 -3.91 13.48 17.44
CA ASN A 118 -4.50 12.46 18.29
C ASN A 118 -5.92 12.05 17.90
N SER A 119 -6.23 12.06 16.60
CA SER A 119 -7.50 11.55 16.08
C SER A 119 -7.75 10.13 16.56
N MET A 120 -8.99 9.89 16.98
CA MET A 120 -9.48 8.58 17.38
C MET A 120 -10.03 7.84 16.15
N PRO A 121 -10.06 6.50 16.16
CA PRO A 121 -10.56 5.73 15.01
C PRO A 121 -11.95 6.16 14.53
N GLU A 122 -12.83 6.56 15.46
CA GLU A 122 -14.19 7.06 15.21
C GLU A 122 -14.25 8.47 14.62
N ASP A 123 -13.15 9.23 14.63
CA ASP A 123 -13.09 10.54 13.99
C ASP A 123 -12.99 10.43 12.46
N GLY A 124 -12.41 9.33 11.97
CA GLY A 124 -12.16 9.08 10.56
C GLY A 124 -10.74 9.39 10.11
N LEU A 125 -10.46 9.09 8.84
CA LEU A 125 -9.19 9.32 8.19
C LEU A 125 -9.07 10.77 7.70
N PHE A 126 -7.93 11.39 7.96
CA PHE A 126 -7.54 12.65 7.34
C PHE A 126 -6.81 12.35 6.03
N VAL A 127 -7.39 12.78 4.90
CA VAL A 127 -6.89 12.43 3.57
C VAL A 127 -5.93 13.49 3.06
N ILE A 128 -4.71 13.08 2.76
CA ILE A 128 -3.72 13.89 2.04
C ILE A 128 -3.62 13.32 0.63
N TYR A 129 -4.07 14.07 -0.36
CA TYR A 129 -3.98 13.69 -1.75
C TYR A 129 -2.80 14.41 -2.42
N ALA A 130 -1.68 13.70 -2.58
CA ALA A 130 -0.47 14.22 -3.21
C ALA A 130 -0.47 13.93 -4.71
N ARG A 131 -0.69 14.97 -5.51
CA ARG A 131 -0.74 14.86 -6.98
C ARG A 131 0.61 14.46 -7.56
N GLU A 132 0.59 14.01 -8.81
CA GLU A 132 1.78 13.68 -9.59
C GLU A 132 2.90 14.71 -9.43
N GLY A 133 4.10 14.22 -9.19
CA GLY A 133 5.28 15.04 -8.94
C GLY A 133 6.36 14.30 -8.15
N TYR A 134 7.57 14.86 -8.22
CA TYR A 134 8.72 14.44 -7.41
C TYR A 134 8.83 15.34 -6.18
N TYR A 135 8.59 14.80 -5.00
CA TYR A 135 8.65 15.49 -3.72
C TYR A 135 9.99 15.14 -3.06
N GLU A 136 10.97 16.02 -3.20
CA GLU A 136 12.26 15.90 -2.53
C GLU A 136 12.13 16.42 -1.09
N GLU A 137 11.65 15.55 -0.21
CA GLU A 137 11.30 15.87 1.19
C GLU A 137 11.71 14.72 2.11
N TYR A 138 12.22 15.04 3.30
CA TYR A 138 12.44 14.09 4.39
C TYR A 138 11.25 14.16 5.35
N ILE A 139 10.30 13.25 5.21
CA ILE A 139 8.99 13.36 5.86
C ILE A 139 8.94 12.48 7.10
N VAL A 140 8.43 13.04 8.19
CA VAL A 140 8.08 12.30 9.40
C VAL A 140 6.58 12.45 9.66
N VAL A 141 5.86 11.34 9.78
CA VAL A 141 4.51 11.27 10.36
C VAL A 141 4.67 10.96 11.85
N PRO A 142 4.66 11.96 12.74
CA PRO A 142 4.93 11.74 14.16
C PRO A 142 3.79 10.99 14.86
N LYS A 143 4.07 10.45 16.05
CA LYS A 143 3.15 9.58 16.81
C LYS A 143 1.77 10.19 17.07
N ASN A 144 1.70 11.51 17.24
CA ASN A 144 0.45 12.24 17.44
C ASN A 144 -0.37 12.44 16.15
N LYS A 145 0.18 12.17 14.95
CA LYS A 145 -0.52 12.30 13.67
C LYS A 145 -1.08 10.94 13.24
N ARG A 146 -2.18 10.53 13.88
CA ARG A 146 -2.84 9.23 13.68
C ARG A 146 -3.90 9.32 12.57
N ASN A 147 -4.32 8.17 12.02
CA ASN A 147 -5.39 8.07 11.02
C ASN A 147 -5.16 8.94 9.76
N ILE A 148 -3.93 9.03 9.28
CA ILE A 148 -3.62 9.70 8.01
C ILE A 148 -3.76 8.71 6.86
N LEU A 149 -4.50 9.09 5.82
CA LEU A 149 -4.52 8.41 4.53
C LEU A 149 -3.81 9.28 3.50
N LEU A 150 -2.60 8.88 3.09
CA LEU A 150 -1.80 9.52 2.07
C LEU A 150 -2.00 8.82 0.72
N ILE A 151 -2.52 9.52 -0.28
CA ILE A 151 -2.86 8.97 -1.60
C ILE A 151 -2.06 9.70 -2.68
N GLY A 152 -1.45 8.95 -3.59
CA GLY A 152 -0.78 9.47 -4.79
C GLY A 152 -1.60 9.28 -6.07
N ASP A 153 -1.06 9.74 -7.20
CA ASP A 153 -1.64 9.53 -8.54
C ASP A 153 -1.21 8.20 -9.18
N GLY A 154 -0.36 7.41 -8.51
CA GLY A 154 0.16 6.13 -8.98
C GLY A 154 1.63 5.92 -8.68
N ILE A 155 2.06 4.66 -8.64
CA ILE A 155 3.48 4.27 -8.68
C ILE A 155 4.14 4.99 -9.87
N ASN A 156 5.34 5.54 -9.65
CA ASN A 156 6.12 6.36 -10.58
C ASN A 156 5.53 7.71 -10.98
N LYS A 157 4.32 8.07 -10.52
CA LYS A 157 3.72 9.40 -10.74
C LYS A 157 3.89 10.31 -9.53
N THR A 158 3.52 9.83 -8.35
CA THR A 158 3.78 10.53 -7.09
C THR A 158 4.97 9.88 -6.41
N VAL A 159 6.11 10.57 -6.42
CA VAL A 159 7.39 10.05 -5.93
C VAL A 159 7.89 10.91 -4.78
N ILE A 160 8.08 10.32 -3.60
CA ILE A 160 8.76 10.95 -2.46
C ILE A 160 10.20 10.46 -2.44
N THR A 161 11.17 11.37 -2.50
CA THR A 161 12.57 11.00 -2.71
C THR A 161 13.55 11.74 -1.80
N GLY A 162 14.60 11.02 -1.41
CA GLY A 162 15.73 11.53 -0.62
C GLY A 162 16.99 10.70 -0.89
N ASN A 163 18.07 10.98 -0.16
CA ASN A 163 19.37 10.35 -0.34
C ASN A 163 20.24 10.28 0.95
N HIS A 164 19.65 10.48 2.13
CA HIS A 164 20.39 10.29 3.38
C HIS A 164 20.91 8.86 3.51
N SER A 165 22.14 8.72 4.03
CA SER A 165 22.85 7.44 4.12
C SER A 165 23.82 7.40 5.29
N VAL A 166 24.23 6.19 5.69
CA VAL A 166 25.21 6.02 6.78
C VAL A 166 26.59 6.58 6.42
N ILE A 167 27.04 6.42 5.18
CA ILE A 167 28.32 6.99 4.73
C ILE A 167 28.33 8.52 4.84
N ASP A 168 27.18 9.17 4.63
CA ASP A 168 27.05 10.62 4.70
C ASP A 168 26.76 11.13 6.13
N GLY A 169 26.95 10.29 7.15
CA GLY A 169 26.88 10.69 8.56
C GLY A 169 25.53 10.49 9.25
N TRP A 170 24.55 9.88 8.57
CA TRP A 170 23.27 9.53 9.19
C TRP A 170 23.34 8.19 9.91
N THR A 171 22.47 7.97 10.89
CA THR A 171 22.23 6.60 11.37
C THR A 171 21.29 5.90 10.40
N THR A 172 21.29 4.57 10.33
CA THR A 172 20.28 3.81 9.54
C THR A 172 18.87 4.28 9.88
N PHE A 173 18.56 4.46 11.17
CA PHE A 173 17.24 4.92 11.63
C PHE A 173 16.86 6.31 11.10
N ASN A 174 17.81 7.25 11.05
CA ASN A 174 17.58 8.63 10.58
C ASN A 174 17.84 8.82 9.08
N SER A 175 18.32 7.79 8.37
CA SER A 175 18.51 7.82 6.91
C SER A 175 17.21 7.74 6.11
N SER A 176 16.07 7.49 6.77
CA SER A 176 14.77 7.30 6.13
C SER A 176 14.31 8.54 5.36
N THR A 177 14.02 8.38 4.06
CA THR A 177 13.30 9.41 3.28
C THR A 177 11.90 9.68 3.88
N PHE A 178 11.18 8.62 4.26
CA PHE A 178 9.85 8.70 4.85
C PHE A 178 9.78 7.87 6.14
N ALA A 179 9.37 8.48 7.24
CA ALA A 179 9.25 7.82 8.54
C ALA A 179 7.83 7.90 9.09
N VAL A 180 7.25 6.76 9.48
CA VAL A 180 5.89 6.68 10.01
C VAL A 180 5.89 6.19 11.45
N SER A 181 5.32 6.99 12.34
CA SER A 181 5.13 6.67 13.76
C SER A 181 3.67 6.86 14.24
N GLY A 182 2.82 7.52 13.46
CA GLY A 182 1.41 7.68 13.76
C GLY A 182 0.59 6.44 13.39
N ASP A 183 -0.13 5.87 14.37
CA ASP A 183 -0.92 4.65 14.18
C ASP A 183 -1.98 4.80 13.07
N ARG A 184 -2.35 3.67 12.46
CA ARG A 184 -3.39 3.58 11.43
C ARG A 184 -3.11 4.42 10.19
N PHE A 185 -1.83 4.69 9.93
CA PHE A 185 -1.37 5.31 8.71
C PHE A 185 -1.65 4.41 7.52
N ILE A 186 -2.16 4.99 6.44
CA ILE A 186 -2.39 4.30 5.17
C ILE A 186 -1.70 5.08 4.06
N ALA A 187 -0.91 4.40 3.22
CA ALA A 187 -0.40 4.96 1.98
C ALA A 187 -0.91 4.17 0.78
N VAL A 188 -1.30 4.89 -0.28
CA VAL A 188 -1.84 4.30 -1.51
C VAL A 188 -1.25 4.98 -2.73
N ASP A 189 -0.81 4.19 -3.72
CA ASP A 189 -0.42 4.69 -5.06
C ASP A 189 0.77 5.68 -5.05
N ILE A 190 1.82 5.38 -4.26
CA ILE A 190 3.00 6.26 -4.07
C ILE A 190 4.30 5.46 -4.21
N THR A 191 5.33 6.09 -4.80
CA THR A 191 6.71 5.61 -4.73
C THR A 191 7.47 6.33 -3.62
N PHE A 192 8.13 5.57 -2.73
CA PHE A 192 9.08 6.05 -1.74
C PHE A 192 10.49 5.62 -2.15
N ARG A 193 11.41 6.58 -2.30
CA ARG A 193 12.74 6.32 -2.88
C ARG A 193 13.87 6.90 -2.04
N ASN A 194 14.91 6.10 -1.81
CA ASN A 194 16.22 6.57 -1.40
C ASN A 194 17.23 6.36 -2.54
N THR A 195 17.85 7.45 -2.99
CA THR A 195 18.72 7.50 -4.17
C THR A 195 20.21 7.45 -3.84
N ALA A 196 20.59 7.24 -2.58
CA ALA A 196 22.00 7.25 -2.15
C ALA A 196 22.89 6.27 -2.95
N GLY A 197 22.34 5.12 -3.33
CA GLY A 197 23.07 4.10 -4.10
C GLY A 197 23.82 3.09 -3.23
N PRO A 198 24.32 2.00 -3.83
CA PRO A 198 24.87 0.88 -3.07
C PRO A 198 26.25 1.19 -2.45
N THR A 199 26.97 2.18 -2.98
CA THR A 199 28.25 2.68 -2.42
C THR A 199 28.07 3.46 -1.12
N LYS A 200 26.83 3.81 -0.75
CA LYS A 200 26.51 4.61 0.44
C LYS A 200 26.06 3.76 1.63
N HIS A 201 26.09 2.44 1.49
CA HIS A 201 25.63 1.47 2.48
C HIS A 201 24.17 1.72 2.89
N GLN A 202 23.83 1.61 4.17
CA GLN A 202 22.45 1.68 4.65
C GLN A 202 21.82 3.04 4.32
N ALA A 203 20.70 3.00 3.59
CA ALA A 203 19.99 4.17 3.13
C ALA A 203 18.50 3.85 2.99
N VAL A 204 17.73 4.16 4.03
CA VAL A 204 16.35 3.73 4.17
C VAL A 204 15.42 4.59 3.28
N ALA A 205 14.54 3.95 2.51
CA ALA A 205 13.46 4.65 1.80
C ALA A 205 12.28 4.89 2.74
N VAL A 206 11.84 3.85 3.45
CA VAL A 206 10.75 3.95 4.43
C VAL A 206 11.13 3.29 5.74
N ARG A 207 10.92 4.01 6.85
CA ARG A 207 10.90 3.44 8.20
C ARG A 207 9.48 3.45 8.75
N ASN A 208 9.00 2.29 9.16
CA ASN A 208 7.66 2.16 9.72
C ASN A 208 7.72 1.58 11.14
N ASN A 209 7.23 2.35 12.11
CA ASN A 209 7.02 1.95 13.49
C ASN A 209 5.63 2.40 13.99
N ALA A 210 4.64 2.42 13.10
CA ALA A 210 3.23 2.70 13.40
C ALA A 210 2.42 1.40 13.45
N ASP A 211 1.58 1.26 14.48
CA ASP A 211 0.70 0.10 14.59
C ASP A 211 -0.48 0.22 13.63
N LEU A 212 -0.96 -0.92 13.13
CA LEU A 212 -2.10 -1.01 12.21
C LEU A 212 -1.91 -0.20 10.93
N SER A 213 -0.67 -0.10 10.46
CA SER A 213 -0.32 0.66 9.25
C SER A 213 -0.45 -0.20 7.99
N THR A 214 -0.92 0.41 6.91
CA THR A 214 -1.11 -0.26 5.62
C THR A 214 -0.45 0.50 4.47
N PHE A 215 0.22 -0.23 3.59
CA PHE A 215 0.70 0.29 2.31
C PHE A 215 0.07 -0.54 1.20
N TYR A 216 -0.57 0.13 0.23
CA TYR A 216 -1.27 -0.53 -0.86
C TYR A 216 -0.86 0.08 -2.21
N ARG A 217 -0.43 -0.75 -3.17
CA ARG A 217 0.08 -0.26 -4.46
C ARG A 217 1.15 0.81 -4.30
N CYS A 218 2.09 0.58 -3.40
CA CYS A 218 3.24 1.45 -3.17
C CYS A 218 4.51 0.82 -3.75
N SER A 219 5.47 1.66 -4.15
CA SER A 219 6.81 1.22 -4.51
C SER A 219 7.83 1.67 -3.46
N PHE A 220 8.72 0.78 -3.04
CA PHE A 220 9.80 1.06 -2.10
C PHE A 220 11.13 0.81 -2.82
N GLU A 221 11.89 1.88 -3.03
CA GLU A 221 13.04 1.84 -3.93
C GLU A 221 14.31 2.29 -3.22
N GLY A 222 15.30 1.40 -3.16
CA GLY A 222 16.60 1.66 -2.57
C GLY A 222 17.63 0.60 -2.98
N TYR A 223 18.67 0.48 -2.15
CA TYR A 223 19.70 -0.55 -2.27
C TYR A 223 19.82 -1.31 -0.95
N GLN A 224 20.69 -0.90 -0.05
CA GLN A 224 20.84 -1.54 1.26
C GLN A 224 19.85 -0.91 2.25
N ASP A 225 19.15 -1.76 3.02
CA ASP A 225 18.19 -1.35 4.05
C ASP A 225 16.98 -0.54 3.53
N THR A 226 16.45 -0.86 2.32
CA THR A 226 15.36 -0.09 1.69
C THR A 226 14.13 0.13 2.58
N LEU A 227 13.57 -0.94 3.15
CA LEU A 227 12.33 -0.91 3.92
C LEU A 227 12.59 -1.40 5.36
N TYR A 228 12.55 -0.46 6.29
CA TYR A 228 12.71 -0.73 7.72
C TYR A 228 11.35 -0.95 8.37
N VAL A 229 10.89 -2.21 8.40
CA VAL A 229 9.73 -2.68 9.17
C VAL A 229 10.06 -2.75 10.66
N HIS A 230 10.32 -1.58 11.25
CA HIS A 230 10.95 -1.42 12.55
C HIS A 230 10.19 -2.13 13.69
N SER A 231 8.89 -1.88 13.85
CA SER A 231 8.09 -2.44 14.96
C SER A 231 6.58 -2.39 14.72
N LEU A 232 5.81 -3.08 15.57
CA LEU A 232 4.34 -3.12 15.61
C LEU A 232 3.73 -3.87 14.40
N ARG A 233 2.39 -3.84 14.24
CA ARG A 233 1.69 -4.61 13.20
C ARG A 233 1.57 -3.79 11.92
N GLN A 234 1.94 -4.40 10.80
CA GLN A 234 2.05 -3.73 9.50
C GLN A 234 1.54 -4.64 8.38
N PHE A 235 0.88 -4.06 7.38
CA PHE A 235 0.39 -4.77 6.20
C PHE A 235 0.83 -4.08 4.91
N TYR A 236 1.38 -4.85 3.98
CA TYR A 236 1.83 -4.39 2.66
C TYR A 236 1.11 -5.22 1.60
N LYS A 237 0.36 -4.57 0.71
CA LYS A 237 -0.47 -5.23 -0.30
C LYS A 237 -0.14 -4.69 -1.69
N GLU A 238 0.11 -5.59 -2.65
CA GLU A 238 0.33 -5.20 -4.05
C GLU A 238 1.42 -4.14 -4.21
N CYS A 239 2.46 -4.22 -3.38
CA CYS A 239 3.58 -3.29 -3.42
C CYS A 239 4.74 -3.85 -4.25
N ASP A 240 5.55 -2.96 -4.80
CA ASP A 240 6.84 -3.29 -5.40
C ASP A 240 7.96 -2.92 -4.42
N ILE A 241 8.87 -3.83 -4.12
CA ILE A 241 9.99 -3.60 -3.19
C ILE A 241 11.30 -3.92 -3.90
N TYR A 242 12.23 -2.96 -3.92
CA TYR A 242 13.52 -3.10 -4.58
C TYR A 242 14.68 -2.91 -3.60
N GLY A 243 15.68 -3.78 -3.67
CA GLY A 243 16.91 -3.57 -2.91
C GLY A 243 17.96 -4.66 -3.11
N THR A 244 18.96 -4.69 -2.24
CA THR A 244 20.15 -5.54 -2.36
C THR A 244 20.43 -6.29 -1.05
N VAL A 245 21.14 -5.65 -0.13
CA VAL A 245 21.47 -6.17 1.19
C VAL A 245 20.37 -5.78 2.17
N ASP A 246 19.80 -6.77 2.87
CA ASP A 246 18.89 -6.60 4.01
C ASP A 246 17.70 -5.67 3.73
N PHE A 247 17.18 -5.68 2.49
CA PHE A 247 16.33 -4.59 2.04
C PHE A 247 14.89 -4.61 2.59
N ILE A 248 14.49 -5.69 3.26
CA ILE A 248 13.33 -5.73 4.17
C ILE A 248 13.83 -6.19 5.55
N PHE A 249 13.91 -5.27 6.52
CA PHE A 249 14.53 -5.58 7.81
C PHE A 249 13.77 -4.95 8.97
N GLY A 250 13.98 -5.47 10.18
CA GLY A 250 13.36 -4.96 11.40
C GLY A 250 12.67 -6.01 12.25
N ASN A 251 11.86 -5.56 13.21
CA ASN A 251 11.23 -6.41 14.21
C ASN A 251 9.72 -6.13 14.35
N ALA A 252 9.06 -5.73 13.26
CA ALA A 252 7.60 -5.68 13.19
C ALA A 252 6.95 -7.08 13.16
N ALA A 253 5.65 -7.14 13.39
CA ALA A 253 4.79 -8.21 12.86
C ALA A 253 4.27 -7.73 11.49
N ALA A 254 5.04 -8.02 10.44
CA ALA A 254 4.78 -7.50 9.09
C ALA A 254 4.30 -8.62 8.16
N VAL A 255 3.19 -8.39 7.46
CA VAL A 255 2.68 -9.28 6.41
C VAL A 255 2.75 -8.55 5.06
N PHE A 256 3.45 -9.16 4.12
CA PHE A 256 3.48 -8.76 2.71
C PHE A 256 2.60 -9.71 1.94
N GLN A 257 1.62 -9.18 1.21
CA GLN A 257 0.68 -9.99 0.44
C GLN A 257 0.59 -9.51 -1.00
N SER A 258 0.69 -10.43 -1.97
CA SER A 258 0.58 -10.08 -3.40
C SER A 258 1.58 -9.00 -3.84
N CYS A 259 2.73 -8.92 -3.18
CA CYS A 259 3.78 -7.95 -3.51
C CYS A 259 4.77 -8.54 -4.51
N ASN A 260 5.44 -7.67 -5.26
CA ASN A 260 6.60 -8.03 -6.06
C ASN A 260 7.87 -7.57 -5.33
N ILE A 261 8.84 -8.47 -5.20
CA ILE A 261 10.05 -8.29 -4.42
C ILE A 261 11.24 -8.53 -5.35
N TYR A 262 11.94 -7.46 -5.67
CA TYR A 262 12.97 -7.44 -6.70
C TYR A 262 14.37 -7.21 -6.11
N SER A 263 15.23 -8.22 -6.23
CA SER A 263 16.63 -8.09 -5.87
C SER A 263 17.41 -7.41 -6.99
N ARG A 264 18.10 -6.32 -6.67
CA ARG A 264 18.89 -5.51 -7.60
C ARG A 264 20.34 -5.97 -7.66
N LYS A 265 21.07 -5.45 -8.65
CA LYS A 265 22.52 -5.64 -8.73
C LYS A 265 23.24 -4.88 -7.58
N PRO A 266 23.97 -5.57 -6.69
CA PRO A 266 24.71 -4.94 -5.60
C PRO A 266 26.11 -4.51 -6.05
N LEU A 267 26.97 -4.10 -5.11
CA LEU A 267 28.41 -3.97 -5.37
C LEU A 267 29.07 -5.33 -5.58
N VAL A 268 30.23 -5.32 -6.22
CA VAL A 268 31.09 -6.51 -6.35
C VAL A 268 31.39 -7.07 -4.96
N ASN A 269 31.36 -8.40 -4.81
CA ASN A 269 31.58 -9.15 -3.58
C ASN A 269 30.50 -8.98 -2.48
N GLN A 270 29.45 -8.20 -2.70
CA GLN A 270 28.27 -8.23 -1.83
C GLN A 270 27.39 -9.43 -2.19
N LYS A 271 26.56 -9.83 -1.22
CA LYS A 271 25.50 -10.82 -1.38
C LYS A 271 24.17 -10.15 -1.11
N ASN A 272 23.15 -10.47 -1.90
CA ASN A 272 21.81 -9.96 -1.63
C ASN A 272 21.11 -10.81 -0.57
N ALA A 273 20.37 -10.16 0.32
CA ALA A 273 19.50 -10.84 1.27
C ALA A 273 18.17 -10.08 1.30
N VAL A 274 17.09 -10.77 0.94
CA VAL A 274 15.76 -10.15 0.86
C VAL A 274 15.31 -9.69 2.24
N THR A 275 15.50 -10.51 3.27
CA THR A 275 15.11 -10.18 4.64
C THR A 275 16.25 -10.23 5.64
N ALA A 276 16.20 -9.33 6.62
CA ALA A 276 17.04 -9.37 7.82
C ALA A 276 16.18 -9.13 9.06
N GLN A 277 15.50 -10.19 9.52
CA GLN A 277 14.54 -10.07 10.61
C GLN A 277 15.26 -10.04 11.98
N GLY A 278 14.88 -9.07 12.81
CA GLY A 278 15.60 -8.69 14.02
C GLY A 278 14.91 -9.03 15.33
N ARG A 279 14.20 -10.15 15.44
CA ARG A 279 13.60 -10.61 16.71
C ARG A 279 14.69 -11.05 17.69
N THR A 280 14.70 -10.44 18.87
CA THR A 280 15.73 -10.64 19.90
C THR A 280 15.29 -11.52 21.06
N ASP A 281 13.99 -11.74 21.21
CA ASP A 281 13.42 -12.49 22.33
C ASP A 281 12.31 -13.44 21.80
N PRO A 282 12.29 -14.71 22.20
CA PRO A 282 11.33 -15.69 21.70
C PRO A 282 9.87 -15.35 22.05
N ASN A 283 9.63 -14.57 23.11
CA ASN A 283 8.31 -14.13 23.56
C ASN A 283 7.76 -12.95 22.73
N GLN A 284 8.57 -12.34 21.87
CA GLN A 284 8.08 -11.34 20.92
C GLN A 284 7.23 -12.01 19.84
N ASN A 285 6.03 -11.48 19.63
CA ASN A 285 5.08 -11.91 18.61
C ASN A 285 5.35 -11.27 17.23
N THR A 286 6.63 -11.07 16.90
CA THR A 286 7.12 -10.35 15.71
C THR A 286 7.73 -11.29 14.68
N GLY A 287 7.91 -10.82 13.45
CA GLY A 287 8.36 -11.63 12.32
C GLY A 287 7.94 -11.03 10.98
N ILE A 288 8.54 -11.53 9.91
CA ILE A 288 8.20 -11.14 8.53
C ILE A 288 7.50 -12.31 7.85
N SER A 289 6.29 -12.09 7.33
CA SER A 289 5.51 -13.07 6.58
C SER A 289 5.35 -12.60 5.13
N ILE A 290 5.95 -13.34 4.20
CA ILE A 290 5.84 -13.12 2.76
C ILE A 290 4.82 -14.11 2.20
N HIS A 291 3.64 -13.62 1.82
CA HIS A 291 2.48 -14.44 1.47
C HIS A 291 1.98 -14.13 0.07
N ASN A 292 1.92 -15.13 -0.82
CA ASN A 292 1.44 -14.94 -2.19
C ASN A 292 2.17 -13.81 -2.92
N CYS A 293 3.49 -13.70 -2.75
CA CYS A 293 4.32 -12.68 -3.38
C CYS A 293 5.13 -13.28 -4.54
N THR A 294 5.73 -12.42 -5.35
CA THR A 294 6.66 -12.78 -6.43
C THR A 294 8.06 -12.31 -6.04
N ILE A 295 9.04 -13.22 -6.01
CA ILE A 295 10.43 -12.93 -5.67
C ILE A 295 11.29 -13.14 -6.91
N GLU A 296 11.85 -12.06 -7.46
CA GLU A 296 12.59 -12.09 -8.72
C GLU A 296 13.80 -11.14 -8.72
N ALA A 297 14.60 -11.20 -9.77
CA ALA A 297 15.66 -10.22 -10.02
C ALA A 297 15.05 -8.96 -10.66
N ALA A 298 15.50 -7.79 -10.22
CA ALA A 298 15.26 -6.54 -10.96
C ALA A 298 15.99 -6.59 -12.31
N PRO A 299 15.61 -5.76 -13.30
CA PRO A 299 16.22 -5.78 -14.63
C PRO A 299 17.75 -5.64 -14.64
N ASP A 300 18.32 -4.91 -13.67
CA ASP A 300 19.78 -4.71 -13.55
C ASP A 300 20.54 -5.98 -13.13
N LEU A 301 19.94 -6.85 -12.32
CA LEU A 301 20.49 -8.15 -11.92
C LEU A 301 20.10 -9.27 -12.90
N ALA A 302 18.92 -9.21 -13.51
CA ALA A 302 18.43 -10.22 -14.44
C ALA A 302 19.32 -10.41 -15.68
N MET A 303 20.12 -9.39 -16.03
CA MET A 303 21.12 -9.46 -17.10
C MET A 303 22.26 -10.45 -16.80
N ASP A 304 22.56 -10.69 -15.53
CA ASP A 304 23.59 -11.64 -15.09
C ASP A 304 23.27 -12.13 -13.67
N LEU A 305 22.45 -13.18 -13.59
CA LEU A 305 22.08 -13.79 -12.30
C LEU A 305 23.27 -14.42 -11.56
N ASN A 306 24.40 -14.66 -12.26
CA ASN A 306 25.61 -15.19 -11.65
C ASN A 306 26.48 -14.10 -11.02
N PHE A 307 26.13 -12.82 -11.20
CA PHE A 307 26.89 -11.69 -10.65
C PHE A 307 26.97 -11.74 -9.12
N THR A 308 25.90 -12.20 -8.46
CA THR A 308 25.82 -12.34 -7.00
C THR A 308 24.86 -13.47 -6.62
N SER A 309 25.17 -14.18 -5.53
CA SER A 309 24.15 -14.98 -4.86
C SER A 309 23.10 -14.07 -4.19
N THR A 310 21.84 -14.49 -4.23
CA THR A 310 20.73 -13.84 -3.55
C THR A 310 20.02 -14.86 -2.65
N TYR A 311 19.71 -14.46 -1.43
CA TYR A 311 19.11 -15.33 -0.41
C TYR A 311 17.78 -14.76 0.09
N LEU A 312 16.88 -15.63 0.54
CA LEU A 312 15.59 -15.28 1.14
C LEU A 312 15.75 -14.43 2.41
N GLY A 313 16.86 -14.61 3.14
CA GLY A 313 17.22 -13.76 4.26
C GLY A 313 18.38 -14.27 5.09
N ARG A 314 18.69 -13.51 6.15
CA ARG A 314 19.72 -13.84 7.15
C ARG A 314 19.36 -13.34 8.56
N PRO A 315 19.82 -14.02 9.63
CA PRO A 315 19.34 -13.76 10.99
C PRO A 315 20.05 -12.58 11.66
N TRP A 316 19.55 -11.35 11.46
CA TRP A 316 20.11 -10.16 12.10
C TRP A 316 20.16 -10.27 13.64
N LYS A 317 19.21 -11.00 14.23
CA LYS A 317 19.13 -11.28 15.67
C LYS A 317 18.83 -12.75 15.94
N GLU A 318 19.16 -13.20 17.14
CA GLU A 318 19.23 -14.61 17.56
C GLU A 318 17.92 -15.39 17.31
N TYR A 319 16.77 -14.76 17.50
CA TYR A 319 15.46 -15.41 17.33
C TYR A 319 14.77 -15.03 16.02
N SER A 320 15.56 -14.67 14.99
CA SER A 320 15.07 -14.23 13.68
C SER A 320 13.92 -15.09 13.18
N ARG A 321 12.83 -14.48 12.71
CA ARG A 321 11.64 -15.20 12.28
C ARG A 321 11.08 -14.66 10.97
N THR A 322 11.24 -15.43 9.90
CA THR A 322 10.77 -15.08 8.56
C THR A 322 10.10 -16.29 7.92
N VAL A 323 8.99 -16.08 7.21
CA VAL A 323 8.38 -17.13 6.40
C VAL A 323 8.07 -16.68 4.99
N TYR A 324 8.19 -17.60 4.04
CA TYR A 324 7.73 -17.46 2.66
C TYR A 324 6.68 -18.52 2.39
N MET A 325 5.46 -18.11 2.04
CA MET A 325 4.35 -19.02 1.83
C MET A 325 3.55 -18.69 0.58
N GLN A 326 3.20 -19.73 -0.18
CA GLN A 326 2.37 -19.65 -1.39
C GLN A 326 2.90 -18.64 -2.42
N SER A 327 4.21 -18.41 -2.42
CA SER A 327 4.85 -17.37 -3.21
C SER A 327 5.60 -17.95 -4.40
N TYR A 328 5.67 -17.19 -5.49
CA TYR A 328 6.54 -17.50 -6.61
C TYR A 328 7.98 -17.12 -6.25
N ILE A 329 8.90 -18.06 -6.33
CA ILE A 329 10.33 -17.84 -6.13
C ILE A 329 11.04 -18.09 -7.45
N GLY A 330 11.54 -17.02 -8.07
CA GLY A 330 12.32 -17.06 -9.30
C GLY A 330 13.71 -17.66 -9.11
N SER A 331 14.43 -17.86 -10.22
CA SER A 331 15.76 -18.50 -10.24
C SER A 331 16.87 -17.64 -9.63
N VAL A 332 16.55 -16.42 -9.22
CA VAL A 332 17.47 -15.50 -8.53
C VAL A 332 17.91 -16.03 -7.17
N ILE A 333 17.07 -16.83 -6.50
CA ILE A 333 17.37 -17.36 -5.17
C ILE A 333 18.33 -18.54 -5.26
N ASP A 334 19.45 -18.42 -4.54
CA ASP A 334 20.45 -19.47 -4.39
C ASP A 334 19.80 -20.74 -3.81
N PRO A 335 20.13 -21.95 -4.30
CA PRO A 335 19.51 -23.19 -3.83
C PRO A 335 19.59 -23.43 -2.31
N VAL A 336 20.63 -22.92 -1.62
CA VAL A 336 20.73 -23.03 -0.16
C VAL A 336 19.66 -22.19 0.56
N GLY A 337 19.09 -21.19 -0.12
CA GLY A 337 17.93 -20.39 0.27
C GLY A 337 18.22 -19.31 1.31
N TRP A 338 18.96 -19.63 2.36
CA TRP A 338 19.19 -18.76 3.52
C TRP A 338 20.68 -18.56 3.76
N LEU A 339 21.06 -17.36 4.22
CA LEU A 339 22.46 -16.97 4.44
C LEU A 339 22.75 -16.80 5.93
N GLU A 340 23.91 -17.27 6.40
CA GLU A 340 24.33 -17.05 7.78
C GLU A 340 24.53 -15.55 8.08
N TRP A 341 24.28 -15.14 9.31
CA TRP A 341 24.66 -13.79 9.75
C TRP A 341 26.15 -13.73 10.08
N ASN A 342 26.60 -14.58 10.99
CA ASN A 342 27.99 -14.73 11.38
C ASN A 342 28.23 -16.12 12.00
N GLY A 343 28.89 -17.02 11.27
CA GLY A 343 29.10 -18.40 11.70
C GLY A 343 27.78 -19.09 12.05
N THR A 344 27.70 -19.66 13.25
CA THR A 344 26.52 -20.40 13.73
C THR A 344 25.51 -19.54 14.51
N PHE A 345 25.68 -18.21 14.56
CA PHE A 345 24.80 -17.33 15.32
C PHE A 345 23.32 -17.46 14.90
N GLY A 346 22.45 -17.76 15.86
CA GLY A 346 21.01 -17.82 15.69
C GLY A 346 20.49 -19.06 14.93
N LEU A 347 21.35 -19.92 14.38
CA LEU A 347 20.93 -21.03 13.51
C LEU A 347 20.05 -22.08 14.22
N ASP A 348 20.25 -22.24 15.53
CA ASP A 348 19.51 -23.19 16.37
C ASP A 348 18.19 -22.60 16.91
N THR A 349 18.05 -21.27 16.91
CA THR A 349 16.98 -20.53 17.60
C THR A 349 16.06 -19.75 16.67
N LEU A 350 16.51 -19.48 15.44
CA LEU A 350 15.71 -18.84 14.41
C LEU A 350 14.52 -19.71 13.99
N TYR A 351 13.54 -19.11 13.31
CA TYR A 351 12.47 -19.83 12.63
C TYR A 351 12.34 -19.32 11.20
N TYR A 352 12.89 -20.08 10.26
CA TYR A 352 12.79 -19.82 8.82
C TYR A 352 11.92 -20.87 8.14
N GLY A 353 10.75 -20.42 7.67
CA GLY A 353 9.70 -21.29 7.17
C GLY A 353 9.44 -21.13 5.67
N GLU A 354 9.30 -22.24 4.96
CA GLU A 354 8.78 -22.26 3.58
C GLU A 354 7.51 -23.13 3.50
N PHE A 355 6.46 -22.65 2.80
CA PHE A 355 5.20 -23.39 2.64
C PHE A 355 4.59 -23.21 1.25
N LYS A 356 4.47 -24.32 0.49
CA LYS A 356 3.82 -24.33 -0.83
C LYS A 356 4.30 -23.20 -1.77
N ASN A 357 5.57 -22.82 -1.69
CA ASN A 357 6.17 -21.93 -2.69
C ASN A 357 6.31 -22.68 -4.02
N TYR A 358 6.35 -21.94 -5.11
CA TYR A 358 6.45 -22.50 -6.46
C TYR A 358 7.39 -21.65 -7.31
N GLY A 359 7.74 -22.14 -8.50
CA GLY A 359 8.74 -21.50 -9.36
C GLY A 359 10.14 -22.12 -9.23
N PRO A 360 11.08 -21.72 -10.09
CA PRO A 360 12.38 -22.38 -10.23
C PRO A 360 13.28 -22.28 -8.99
N GLY A 361 13.16 -21.23 -8.17
CA GLY A 361 13.91 -21.08 -6.91
C GLY A 361 13.25 -21.71 -5.69
N ALA A 362 12.07 -22.30 -5.83
CA ALA A 362 11.31 -22.87 -4.72
C ALA A 362 11.71 -24.33 -4.36
N ASN A 363 12.61 -24.96 -5.12
CA ASN A 363 13.09 -26.30 -4.80
C ASN A 363 13.89 -26.28 -3.49
N THR A 364 13.45 -27.07 -2.50
CA THR A 364 14.03 -27.06 -1.16
C THR A 364 15.00 -28.20 -0.88
N SER A 365 15.27 -29.08 -1.86
CA SER A 365 16.16 -30.24 -1.70
C SER A 365 17.62 -29.91 -1.34
N MET A 366 18.07 -28.68 -1.64
CA MET A 366 19.43 -28.20 -1.34
C MET A 366 19.47 -27.11 -0.27
N ARG A 367 18.36 -26.88 0.44
CA ARG A 367 18.30 -25.86 1.50
C ARG A 367 19.28 -26.20 2.61
N VAL A 368 19.65 -25.17 3.37
CA VAL A 368 20.42 -25.29 4.61
C VAL A 368 19.79 -26.31 5.57
N HIS A 369 20.63 -27.00 6.34
CA HIS A 369 20.20 -28.02 7.32
C HIS A 369 20.19 -27.48 8.75
N TRP A 370 19.91 -26.18 8.93
CA TRP A 370 19.89 -25.54 10.24
C TRP A 370 18.69 -26.01 11.07
N PRO A 371 18.81 -26.21 12.39
CA PRO A 371 17.68 -26.63 13.21
C PRO A 371 16.50 -25.64 13.19
N GLY A 372 16.77 -24.35 13.01
CA GLY A 372 15.74 -23.32 12.88
C GLY A 372 15.05 -23.23 11.51
N TYR A 373 15.52 -23.96 10.49
CA TYR A 373 14.87 -24.02 9.19
C TYR A 373 13.79 -25.11 9.15
N SER A 374 12.64 -24.81 8.55
CA SER A 374 11.49 -25.72 8.53
C SER A 374 10.68 -25.64 7.23
N LEU A 375 10.43 -26.81 6.64
CA LEU A 375 9.34 -27.00 5.68
C LEU A 375 8.03 -27.09 6.45
N MET A 376 7.24 -26.03 6.39
CA MET A 376 6.06 -25.91 7.22
C MET A 376 4.93 -26.81 6.69
N ASN A 377 4.07 -27.27 7.60
CA ASN A 377 2.74 -27.78 7.28
C ASN A 377 1.69 -26.66 7.32
N ALA A 378 0.44 -26.98 6.93
CA ALA A 378 -0.64 -25.99 6.89
C ALA A 378 -0.94 -25.35 8.26
N THR A 379 -0.91 -26.15 9.34
CA THR A 379 -1.16 -25.65 10.71
C THR A 379 -0.10 -24.66 11.15
N GLN A 380 1.18 -24.91 10.83
CA GLN A 380 2.27 -23.98 11.08
C GLN A 380 2.14 -22.71 10.23
N ALA A 381 1.85 -22.86 8.93
CA ALA A 381 1.69 -21.73 8.02
C ALA A 381 0.50 -20.82 8.40
N LEU A 382 -0.59 -21.38 8.92
CA LEU A 382 -1.75 -20.61 9.39
C LEU A 382 -1.37 -19.56 10.44
N ASN A 383 -0.36 -19.80 11.27
CA ASN A 383 0.08 -18.85 12.31
C ASN A 383 0.65 -17.55 11.73
N PHE A 384 1.09 -17.57 10.46
CA PHE A 384 1.72 -16.44 9.78
C PHE A 384 0.78 -15.71 8.81
N THR A 385 -0.50 -16.10 8.77
CA THR A 385 -1.53 -15.43 7.96
C THR A 385 -1.96 -14.10 8.56
N VAL A 386 -2.58 -13.25 7.74
CA VAL A 386 -3.10 -11.94 8.18
C VAL A 386 -4.00 -12.07 9.42
N TYR A 387 -4.89 -13.06 9.44
CA TYR A 387 -5.83 -13.30 10.54
C TYR A 387 -5.12 -13.64 11.85
N ASN A 388 -4.23 -14.64 11.87
CA ASN A 388 -3.60 -15.11 13.10
C ASN A 388 -2.41 -14.24 13.54
N PHE A 389 -1.58 -13.80 12.60
CA PHE A 389 -0.30 -13.17 12.92
C PHE A 389 -0.46 -11.71 13.35
N THR A 390 -1.39 -10.98 12.73
CA THR A 390 -1.56 -9.53 12.94
C THR A 390 -2.95 -9.16 13.43
N MET A 391 -3.82 -10.14 13.69
CA MET A 391 -5.24 -9.93 14.00
C MET A 391 -5.93 -9.07 12.92
N GLY A 392 -5.55 -9.26 11.65
CA GLY A 392 -5.90 -8.37 10.53
C GLY A 392 -7.39 -8.05 10.39
N TYR A 393 -8.26 -9.01 10.72
CA TYR A 393 -9.72 -8.82 10.65
C TYR A 393 -10.25 -7.71 11.58
N THR A 394 -9.50 -7.35 12.63
CA THR A 394 -9.92 -6.33 13.60
C THR A 394 -9.70 -4.89 13.09
N TRP A 395 -8.89 -4.71 12.04
CA TRP A 395 -8.46 -3.37 11.63
C TRP A 395 -8.42 -3.16 10.11
N LEU A 396 -8.05 -4.15 9.30
CA LEU A 396 -8.00 -4.03 7.84
C LEU A 396 -9.36 -3.74 7.18
N PRO A 397 -10.51 -4.26 7.67
CA PRO A 397 -11.81 -3.87 7.11
C PRO A 397 -12.10 -2.36 7.17
N ASN A 398 -11.48 -1.62 8.10
CA ASN A 398 -11.63 -0.16 8.20
C ASN A 398 -10.80 0.61 7.17
N THR A 399 -10.01 -0.08 6.35
CA THR A 399 -9.15 0.52 5.31
C THR A 399 -9.74 0.42 3.90
N ASP A 400 -10.75 -0.45 3.70
CA ASP A 400 -11.31 -0.83 2.39
C ASP A 400 -10.27 -1.44 1.42
N ILE A 401 -9.07 -1.81 1.92
CA ILE A 401 -8.02 -2.46 1.14
C ILE A 401 -8.26 -3.97 1.13
N PRO A 402 -8.23 -4.64 -0.05
CA PRO A 402 -8.46 -6.07 -0.15
C PRO A 402 -7.34 -6.86 0.51
N PHE A 403 -7.71 -7.92 1.24
CA PHE A 403 -6.75 -8.85 1.84
C PHE A 403 -7.31 -10.27 1.89
N TYR A 404 -6.42 -11.25 1.80
CA TYR A 404 -6.74 -12.63 2.15
C TYR A 404 -6.39 -12.86 3.62
N ALA A 405 -7.40 -13.25 4.41
CA ALA A 405 -7.24 -13.41 5.85
C ALA A 405 -6.42 -14.65 6.22
N GLY A 406 -6.62 -15.77 5.51
CA GLY A 406 -5.99 -17.06 5.75
C GLY A 406 -5.11 -17.52 4.58
N LEU A 407 -4.79 -18.82 4.55
CA LEU A 407 -4.10 -19.44 3.41
C LEU A 407 -4.99 -19.43 2.17
N LEU A 408 -4.36 -19.39 0.99
CA LEU A 408 -5.02 -19.51 -0.30
C LEU A 408 -5.31 -20.97 -0.62
N ASN A 409 -6.42 -21.24 -1.29
CA ASN A 409 -6.83 -22.59 -1.68
C ASN A 409 -6.20 -23.01 -3.01
#